data_AF-A0A2V3JDN9-F1
#
_entry.id   AF-A0A2V3JDN9-F1
#
_cell.length_a   1.000
_cell.length_b   1.000
_cell.length_c   1.000
_cell.angle_alpha   90.00
_cell.angle_beta   90.00
_cell.angle_gamma   90.00
#
_symmetry.space_group_name_H-M   'P 1'
#
loop_
_entity.id
_entity.type
_entity.pdbx_description
1 polymer ?
#
loop_
_entity_poly.entity_id
_entity_poly.type
_entity_poly.pdbx_seq_one_letter_code
_entity_poly.pdbx_strand_id
1 'polypeptide(L)'
;MAEEVSLEEYKKAYREVVSEEEKRDFLVHLVVYVLVNAMLIAINFIYSPEAIWFFYPLIGWGIGISIHYLSGVRWIQKELEEKEAKAEYKAREAKGLNLQST
;
A
#
# COMPACT_ATOMS: atom_id res chain seq x y z
N MET A 1 18.59 8.89 -28.74
CA MET A 1 17.24 8.60 -29.25
C MET A 1 16.48 8.06 -28.08
N ALA A 2 15.55 8.84 -27.52
CA ALA A 2 14.69 8.35 -26.45
C ALA A 2 13.81 7.28 -27.09
N GLU A 3 14.08 6.02 -26.75
CA GLU A 3 13.19 4.91 -27.06
C GLU A 3 11.84 5.28 -26.45
N GLU A 4 10.80 5.43 -27.28
CA GLU A 4 9.44 5.70 -26.79
C GLU A 4 9.02 4.50 -25.96
N VAL A 5 9.22 4.57 -24.64
CA VAL A 5 8.73 3.57 -23.71
C VAL A 5 7.23 3.47 -23.93
N SER A 6 6.75 2.28 -24.30
CA SER A 6 5.32 2.09 -24.59
C SER A 6 4.51 2.40 -23.33
N LEU A 7 3.27 2.89 -23.50
CA LEU A 7 2.38 3.21 -22.37
C LEU A 7 2.25 2.02 -21.40
N GLU A 8 2.21 0.81 -21.94
CA GLU A 8 2.12 -0.44 -21.19
C GLU A 8 3.38 -0.71 -20.37
N GLU A 9 4.57 -0.49 -20.93
CA GLU A 9 5.84 -0.63 -20.20
C GLU A 9 5.97 0.43 -19.11
N TYR A 10 5.57 1.68 -19.38
CA TYR A 10 5.56 2.74 -18.37
C TYR A 10 4.63 2.40 -17.20
N LYS A 11 3.39 1.97 -17.50
CA LYS A 11 2.42 1.58 -16.46
C LYS A 11 2.91 0.39 -15.64
N LYS A 12 3.50 -0.61 -16.30
CA LYS A 12 4.06 -1.78 -15.61
C LYS A 12 5.18 -1.37 -14.65
N ALA A 13 6.14 -0.58 -15.12
CA ALA A 13 7.24 -0.09 -14.30
C ALA A 13 6.73 0.78 -13.14
N TYR A 14 5.74 1.64 -13.39
CA TYR A 14 5.10 2.47 -12.36
C TYR A 14 4.40 1.62 -11.29
N ARG A 15 3.61 0.62 -11.70
CA ARG A 15 2.95 -0.32 -10.78
C ARG A 15 3.95 -1.12 -9.95
N GLU A 16 5.07 -1.53 -10.55
CA GLU A 16 6.15 -2.22 -9.84
C GLU A 16 6.74 -1.31 -8.76
N VAL A 17 7.11 -0.07 -9.09
CA VAL A 17 7.68 0.89 -8.12
C VAL A 17 6.72 1.16 -6.96
N VAL A 18 5.44 1.44 -7.24
CA VAL A 18 4.43 1.66 -6.19
C VAL A 18 4.28 0.44 -5.28
N SER A 19 4.29 -0.76 -5.86
CA SER A 19 4.19 -2.00 -5.07
C SER A 19 5.39 -2.24 -4.16
N GLU A 20 6.60 -1.81 -4.58
CA GLU A 20 7.81 -1.93 -3.77
C GLU A 20 7.85 -0.92 -2.62
N GLU A 21 7.40 0.32 -2.87
CA GLU A 21 7.28 1.35 -1.83
C GLU A 21 6.32 0.91 -0.71
N GLU A 22 5.15 0.37 -1.06
CA GLU A 22 4.18 -0.15 -0.09
C GLU A 22 4.71 -1.31 0.73
N LYS A 23 5.41 -2.26 0.09
CA LYS A 23 6.03 -3.38 0.81
C LYS A 23 7.05 -2.87 1.82
N ARG A 24 7.82 -1.84 1.45
CA ARG A 24 8.82 -1.25 2.34
C ARG A 24 8.17 -0.57 3.54
N ASP A 25 7.14 0.23 3.30
CA ASP A 25 6.40 0.89 4.38
C ASP A 25 5.71 -0.12 5.29
N PHE A 26 5.13 -1.18 4.73
CA PHE A 26 4.57 -2.28 5.50
C PHE A 26 5.63 -2.98 6.37
N LEU A 27 6.82 -3.26 5.82
CA LEU A 27 7.91 -3.88 6.58
C LEU A 27 8.32 -3.03 7.77
N VAL A 28 8.41 -1.71 7.61
CA VAL A 28 8.72 -0.80 8.72
C VAL A 28 7.65 -0.89 9.81
N HIS A 29 6.37 -0.85 9.45
CA HIS A 29 5.27 -0.98 10.41
C HIS A 29 5.28 -2.33 11.12
N LEU A 30 5.58 -3.41 10.40
CA LEU A 30 5.68 -4.76 10.96
C LEU A 30 6.84 -4.87 11.96
N VAL A 31 8.01 -4.32 11.64
CA VAL A 31 9.17 -4.31 12.54
C VAL A 31 8.85 -3.52 13.81
N VAL A 32 8.28 -2.32 13.69
CA VAL A 32 7.86 -1.52 14.85
C VAL A 32 6.85 -2.28 15.70
N TYR A 33 5.86 -2.92 15.07
CA TYR A 33 4.87 -3.73 15.78
C TYR A 33 5.48 -4.87 16.57
N VAL A 34 6.41 -5.63 15.96
CA VAL A 34 7.09 -6.73 16.63
C VAL A 34 7.93 -6.23 17.80
N LEU A 35 8.71 -5.16 17.61
CA LEU A 35 9.58 -4.61 18.66
C LEU A 35 8.78 -4.06 19.84
N VAL A 36 7.71 -3.30 19.56
CA VAL A 36 6.84 -2.75 20.61
C VAL A 36 6.14 -3.88 21.37
N ASN A 37 5.59 -4.88 20.68
CA ASN A 37 4.94 -5.99 21.37
C ASN A 37 5.92 -6.84 22.18
N ALA A 38 7.12 -7.11 21.67
CA ALA A 38 8.16 -7.79 22.44
C ALA A 38 8.51 -7.02 23.73
N MET A 39 8.63 -5.69 23.64
CA MET A 39 8.84 -4.83 24.81
C MET A 39 7.65 -4.90 25.78
N LEU A 40 6.41 -4.82 25.29
CA LEU A 40 5.21 -4.89 26.14
C LEU A 40 5.07 -6.25 26.82
N ILE A 41 5.40 -7.35 26.14
CA ILE A 41 5.46 -8.69 26.71
C ILE A 41 6.48 -8.74 27.86
N ALA A 42 7.67 -8.18 27.64
CA ALA A 42 8.70 -8.13 28.68
C ALA A 42 8.23 -7.31 29.90
N ILE A 43 7.64 -6.13 29.67
CA ILE A 43 7.08 -5.29 30.76
C ILE A 43 5.97 -6.04 31.50
N ASN A 44 5.09 -6.73 30.78
CA ASN A 44 4.01 -7.49 31.38
C ASN A 44 4.53 -8.55 32.36
N PHE A 45 5.50 -9.36 31.92
CA PHE A 45 6.07 -10.40 32.78
C PHE A 45 6.91 -9.87 33.94
N ILE A 46 7.57 -8.71 33.78
CA ILE A 46 8.39 -8.11 34.85
C ILE A 46 7.52 -7.46 35.93
N TYR A 47 6.51 -6.68 35.53
CA TYR A 47 5.77 -5.80 36.45
C TYR A 47 4.39 -6.33 36.84
N SER A 48 3.79 -7.21 36.04
CA SER A 48 2.43 -7.69 36.27
C SER A 48 2.23 -9.13 35.77
N PRO A 49 3.00 -10.10 36.27
CA PRO A 49 2.94 -11.49 35.77
C PRO A 49 1.58 -12.16 36.00
N GLU A 50 0.79 -11.69 36.97
CA GLU A 50 -0.55 -12.21 37.27
C GLU A 50 -1.64 -11.70 36.29
N ALA A 51 -1.35 -10.65 35.52
CA ALA A 51 -2.31 -10.03 34.62
C ALA A 51 -1.73 -9.95 33.20
N ILE A 52 -2.27 -10.72 32.25
CA ILE A 52 -1.76 -10.81 30.88
C ILE A 52 -2.32 -9.67 30.00
N TRP A 53 -1.91 -8.43 30.27
CA TRP A 53 -2.45 -7.27 29.56
C TRP A 53 -1.83 -7.03 28.17
N PHE A 54 -0.65 -7.61 27.86
CA PHE A 54 0.00 -7.41 26.55
C PHE A 54 -0.86 -7.92 25.37
N PHE A 55 -1.81 -8.81 25.64
CA PHE A 55 -2.67 -9.40 24.62
C PHE A 55 -3.60 -8.37 23.95
N TYR A 56 -4.05 -7.37 24.71
CA TYR A 56 -4.93 -6.30 24.19
C TYR A 56 -4.25 -5.44 23.11
N PRO A 57 -3.05 -4.84 23.33
CA PRO A 57 -2.35 -4.11 22.27
C PRO A 57 -1.90 -5.04 21.14
N LEU A 58 -1.51 -6.28 21.44
CA LEU A 58 -1.12 -7.25 20.42
C LEU A 58 -2.25 -7.49 19.41
N ILE A 59 -3.45 -7.87 19.89
CA ILE A 59 -4.59 -8.12 19.00
C ILE A 59 -5.14 -6.83 18.41
N GLY A 60 -5.33 -5.79 19.23
CA GLY A 60 -5.93 -4.53 18.79
C GLY A 60 -5.15 -3.90 17.65
N TRP A 61 -3.82 -3.77 17.79
CA TRP A 61 -2.98 -3.19 16.74
C TRP A 61 -2.69 -4.21 15.62
N GLY A 62 -2.63 -5.51 15.95
CA GLY A 62 -2.42 -6.57 14.96
C GLY A 62 -3.50 -6.63 13.89
N ILE A 63 -4.76 -6.38 14.28
CA ILE A 63 -5.88 -6.27 13.34
C ILE A 63 -5.70 -5.07 12.41
N GLY A 64 -5.35 -3.90 12.96
CA GLY A 64 -5.14 -2.68 12.18
C GLY A 64 -4.06 -2.84 11.11
N ILE A 65 -2.92 -3.43 11.47
CA ILE A 65 -1.82 -3.71 10.53
C ILE A 65 -2.23 -4.73 9.47
N SER A 66 -2.97 -5.78 9.87
CA SER A 66 -3.45 -6.80 8.93
C SER A 66 -4.41 -6.21 7.89
N ILE A 67 -5.31 -5.30 8.31
CA ILE A 67 -6.20 -4.58 7.39
C ILE A 67 -5.37 -3.68 6.48
N HIS A 68 -4.38 -2.97 7.02
CA HIS A 68 -3.54 -2.06 6.24
C HIS A 68 -2.72 -2.78 5.17
N TYR A 69 -2.26 -3.99 5.47
CA TYR A 69 -1.60 -4.87 4.50
C TYR A 69 -2.55 -5.32 3.38
N LEU A 70 -3.76 -5.77 3.75
CA LEU A 70 -4.76 -6.19 2.77
C LEU A 70 -5.21 -5.03 1.89
N SER A 71 -5.30 -3.82 2.44
CA SER A 71 -5.69 -2.63 1.70
C SER A 71 -4.59 -2.16 0.75
N GLY A 72 -3.33 -2.09 1.16
CA GLY A 72 -2.23 -1.73 0.26
C GLY A 72 -2.18 -2.63 -0.98
N VAL A 73 -2.04 -3.94 -0.76
CA VAL A 73 -1.83 -4.88 -1.87
C VAL A 73 -3.02 -5.00 -2.83
N ARG A 74 -4.27 -4.96 -2.33
CA ARG A 74 -5.45 -5.19 -3.19
C ARG A 74 -6.15 -3.91 -3.64
N TRP A 75 -6.17 -2.86 -2.82
CA TRP A 75 -6.97 -1.67 -3.12
C TRP A 75 -6.18 -0.68 -3.97
N ILE A 76 -4.87 -0.57 -3.77
CA ILE A 76 -4.05 0.35 -4.57
C ILE A 76 -3.95 -0.12 -6.02
N GLN A 77 -3.81 -1.44 -6.26
CA GLN A 77 -3.86 -1.97 -7.64
C GLN A 77 -5.16 -1.60 -8.36
N LYS A 78 -6.30 -1.74 -7.68
CA LYS A 78 -7.60 -1.39 -8.24
C LYS A 78 -7.73 0.12 -8.48
N GLU A 79 -7.27 0.94 -7.54
CA GLU A 79 -7.31 2.40 -7.68
C GLU A 79 -6.40 2.90 -8.81
N LEU A 80 -5.23 2.28 -8.99
CA LEU A 80 -4.32 2.56 -10.10
C LEU A 80 -4.97 2.21 -11.44
N GLU A 81 -5.59 1.04 -11.55
CA GLU A 81 -6.34 0.63 -12.75
C GLU A 81 -7.48 1.60 -13.08
N GLU A 82 -8.26 2.01 -12.08
CA GLU A 82 -9.33 3.00 -12.27
C GLU A 82 -8.80 4.38 -12.69
N LYS A 83 -7.66 4.83 -12.12
CA LYS A 83 -7.01 6.09 -12.49
C LYS A 83 -6.47 6.04 -13.91
N GLU A 84 -5.81 4.94 -14.30
CA GLU A 84 -5.31 4.73 -15.66
C GLU A 84 -6.46 4.72 -16.67
N ALA A 85 -7.55 3.99 -16.40
CA ALA A 85 -8.71 3.94 -17.28
C ALA A 85 -9.37 5.32 -17.48
N LYS A 86 -9.50 6.10 -16.40
CA LYS A 86 -10.00 7.48 -16.48
C LYS A 86 -9.05 8.41 -17.25
N ALA A 87 -7.74 8.25 -17.08
CA ALA A 87 -6.75 9.05 -17.81
C ALA A 87 -6.80 8.75 -19.31
N GLU A 88 -6.91 7.47 -19.69
CA GLU A 88 -7.07 7.07 -21.09
C GLU A 88 -8.37 7.58 -21.70
N TYR A 89 -9.50 7.47 -21.00
CA TYR A 89 -10.78 7.99 -21.45
C TYR A 89 -10.69 9.48 -21.78
N LYS A 90 -10.14 10.29 -20.85
CA LYS A 90 -9.96 11.73 -21.06
C LYS A 90 -9.00 12.05 -22.22
N ALA A 91 -7.92 11.29 -22.37
CA ALA A 91 -6.98 11.48 -23.48
C ALA A 91 -7.63 11.17 -24.84
N ARG A 92 -8.49 10.15 -24.92
CA ARG A 92 -9.26 9.82 -26.12
C ARG A 92 -10.32 10.87 -26.43
N GLU A 93 -11.03 11.36 -25.42
CA GLU A 93 -12.02 12.44 -25.56
C GLU A 93 -11.38 13.72 -26.11
N ALA A 94 -10.24 14.15 -25.54
CA ALA A 94 -9.50 15.32 -26.01
C ALA A 94 -9.00 15.18 -27.46
N LYS A 95 -8.53 13.99 -27.86
CA LYS A 95 -8.17 13.72 -29.26
C LYS A 95 -9.39 13.72 -30.19
N GLY A 96 -10.52 13.18 -29.75
CA GLY A 96 -11.77 13.17 -30.51
C GLY A 96 -12.33 14.59 -30.74
N LEU A 97 -12.23 15.46 -29.74
CA LEU A 97 -12.63 16.87 -29.87
C LEU A 97 -11.75 17.64 -30.87
N ASN A 98 -10.44 17.39 -30.87
CA ASN A 98 -9.52 18.04 -31.82
C ASN A 98 -9.73 17.61 -33.28
N LEU A 99 -10.23 16.38 -33.51
CA LEU A 99 -10.49 15.86 -34.87
C LEU A 99 -11.84 16.33 -35.46
N GLN A 100 -12.78 16.77 -34.62
CA GLN A 100 -14.05 17.35 -35.10
C GLN A 100 -14.00 18.87 -35.29
N SER A 101 -12.93 19.53 -34.83
CA SER A 101 -12.74 20.99 -34.92
C SER A 101 -11.91 21.47 -36.11
N THR A 102 -11.42 20.57 -36.97
CA THR A 102 -10.67 20.84 -38.21
C THR A 102 -11.46 20.41 -39.43
#